data_AF-E2NA73-F1
#
_entry.id   AF-E2NA73-F1
#
_cell.length_a   1.000
_cell.length_b   1.000
_cell.length_c   1.000
_cell.angle_alpha   90.00
_cell.angle_beta   90.00
_cell.angle_gamma   90.00
#
_symmetry.space_group_name_H-M   'P 1'
#
loop_
_entity.id
_entity.type
_entity.pdbx_description
1 polymer ?
#
loop_
_entity_poly.entity_id
_entity_poly.type
_entity_poly.pdbx_seq_one_letter_code
_entity_poly.pdbx_strand_id
1 'polypeptide(L)' 'PCFRNIHVKNLVCAGARRALFFNGIPEMPIDGIVLEDIDITSKLGAEFIYSKNISMKNVNIRNTEGEKIVTRYCEGVEE' A
#
# COMPACT_ATOMS: atom_id res chain seq x y z
N PRO A 1 16.39 11.06 -3.67
CA PRO A 1 15.01 11.61 -3.75
C PRO A 1 14.24 11.09 -2.54
N CYS A 2 13.59 11.96 -1.77
CA CYS A 2 12.87 11.55 -0.56
C CYS A 2 11.37 11.44 -0.87
N PHE A 3 10.83 10.22 -0.80
CA PHE A 3 9.40 9.95 -0.95
C PHE A 3 8.77 9.85 0.42
N ARG A 4 7.86 10.77 0.73
CA ARG A 4 7.16 10.82 2.02
C ARG A 4 5.82 11.53 1.94
N ASN A 5 4.98 11.33 2.95
CA ASN A 5 3.66 11.96 3.09
C ASN A 5 2.76 11.71 1.87
N ILE A 6 2.58 10.43 1.53
CA ILE A 6 1.74 10.01 0.40
C ILE A 6 0.36 9.69 0.95
N HIS A 7 -0.64 10.50 0.55
CA HIS A 7 -2.03 10.32 0.95
C HIS A 7 -2.86 9.90 -0.27
N VAL A 8 -3.49 8.73 -0.19
CA VAL A 8 -4.45 8.25 -1.19
C VAL A 8 -5.78 8.10 -0.50
N LYS A 9 -6.78 8.86 -0.97
CA LYS A 9 -8.12 8.89 -0.38
C LYS A 9 -9.20 8.79 -1.43
N ASN A 10 -10.34 8.18 -1.07
CA ASN A 10 -11.53 8.07 -1.93
C ASN A 10 -11.23 7.46 -3.30
N LEU A 11 -10.54 6.33 -3.31
CA LEU A 11 -10.10 5.66 -4.52
C LEU A 11 -10.94 4.43 -4.79
N VAL A 12 -11.53 4.35 -6.00
CA VAL A 12 -12.12 3.11 -6.52
C VAL A 12 -11.33 2.68 -7.76
N CYS A 13 -10.86 1.44 -7.79
CA CYS A 13 -10.15 0.88 -8.93
C CYS A 13 -10.68 -0.51 -9.28
N ALA A 14 -10.97 -0.73 -10.57
CA ALA A 14 -11.47 -2.00 -11.06
C ALA A 14 -10.52 -2.65 -12.08
N GLY A 15 -10.16 -3.91 -11.86
CA GLY A 15 -9.36 -4.71 -12.81
C GLY A 15 -7.86 -4.39 -12.82
N ALA A 16 -7.29 -3.91 -11.71
CA ALA A 16 -5.86 -3.65 -11.64
C ALA A 16 -5.04 -4.96 -11.68
N ARG A 17 -3.85 -4.93 -12.29
CA ARG A 17 -2.94 -6.09 -12.17
C ARG A 17 -2.44 -6.27 -10.74
N ARG A 18 -2.14 -5.18 -10.04
CA ARG A 18 -1.69 -5.15 -8.64
C ARG A 18 -2.39 -3.99 -7.94
N ALA A 19 -2.89 -4.20 -6.73
CA ALA A 19 -3.69 -3.18 -6.05
C ALA A 19 -2.87 -1.92 -5.72
N LEU A 20 -1.73 -2.11 -5.03
CA LEU A 20 -0.82 -1.04 -4.65
C LEU A 20 0.62 -1.57 -4.70
N PHE A 21 1.58 -0.70 -5.04
CA PHE A 21 2.99 -1.06 -5.02
C PHE A 21 3.85 0.12 -4.56
N PHE A 22 4.33 0.03 -3.34
CA PHE A 22 5.26 0.98 -2.75
C PHE A 22 6.61 0.30 -2.58
N ASN A 23 7.63 0.80 -3.28
CA ASN A 23 8.95 0.19 -3.29
C ASN A 23 10.01 1.24 -2.98
N GLY A 24 10.36 1.35 -1.70
CA GLY A 24 11.47 2.16 -1.23
C GLY A 24 12.81 1.45 -1.37
N ILE A 25 13.83 2.03 -0.74
CA ILE A 25 15.18 1.46 -0.64
C ILE A 25 15.65 1.43 0.82
N PRO A 26 16.60 0.54 1.20
CA PRO A 26 17.08 0.44 2.58
C PRO A 26 17.57 1.77 3.16
N GLU A 27 18.27 2.58 2.35
CA GLU A 27 18.90 3.83 2.77
C GLU A 27 17.89 4.97 2.94
N MET A 28 16.74 4.89 2.26
CA MET A 28 15.72 5.93 2.24
C MET A 28 14.35 5.28 2.03
N PRO A 29 13.79 4.65 3.07
CA PRO A 29 12.48 4.04 3.00
C PRO A 29 11.40 5.10 2.78
N ILE A 30 10.29 4.70 2.17
CA ILE A 30 9.13 5.57 1.97
C ILE A 30 8.50 5.82 3.33
N ASP A 31 8.26 7.07 3.71
CA ASP A 31 7.79 7.42 5.05
C ASP A 31 6.43 8.14 5.03
N GLY A 32 5.45 7.64 5.78
CA GLY A 32 4.14 8.27 5.90
C GLY A 32 3.25 7.97 4.69
N ILE A 33 2.76 6.74 4.61
CA ILE A 33 1.76 6.32 3.62
C ILE A 33 0.41 6.26 4.32
N VAL A 34 -0.57 7.01 3.83
CA VAL A 34 -1.92 7.05 4.40
C VAL A 34 -2.94 6.68 3.34
N LEU A 35 -3.68 5.61 3.60
CA LEU A 35 -4.67 5.04 2.72
C LEU A 35 -6.04 5.10 3.41
N GLU A 36 -6.97 5.90 2.87
CA GLU A 36 -8.29 6.09 3.47
C GLU A 36 -9.40 5.89 2.43
N ASP A 37 -10.43 5.13 2.79
CA ASP A 37 -11.63 4.95 1.95
C ASP A 37 -11.28 4.48 0.53
N ILE A 38 -10.68 3.29 0.46
CA ILE A 38 -10.17 2.69 -0.78
C ILE A 38 -10.92 1.39 -1.08
N ASP A 39 -11.35 1.21 -2.32
CA ASP A 39 -11.94 -0.03 -2.83
C ASP A 39 -11.28 -0.46 -4.15
N ILE A 40 -10.60 -1.61 -4.16
CA ILE A 40 -9.83 -2.09 -5.32
C ILE A 40 -10.18 -3.54 -5.63
N THR A 41 -10.43 -3.85 -6.90
CA THR A 41 -10.38 -5.22 -7.43
C THR A 41 -9.14 -5.41 -8.29
N SER A 42 -8.38 -6.47 -8.03
CA SER A 42 -7.08 -6.68 -8.68
C SER A 42 -6.74 -8.17 -8.86
N LYS A 43 -5.66 -8.45 -9.61
CA LYS A 43 -5.08 -9.80 -9.61
C LYS A 43 -4.22 -10.03 -8.37
N LEU A 44 -3.26 -9.13 -8.11
CA LEU A 44 -2.37 -9.18 -6.94
C LEU A 44 -2.78 -8.16 -5.88
N GLY A 45 -2.49 -8.46 -4.61
CA GLY A 45 -2.73 -7.56 -3.48
C GLY A 45 -1.85 -6.30 -3.46
N ALA A 46 -1.86 -5.61 -2.32
CA ALA A 46 -0.97 -4.49 -2.03
C ALA A 46 0.40 -4.99 -1.58
N GLU A 47 1.45 -4.31 -2.01
CA GLU A 47 2.81 -4.65 -1.65
C GLU A 47 3.60 -3.41 -1.22
N PHE A 48 4.17 -3.48 -0.02
CA PHE A 48 4.99 -2.44 0.60
C PHE A 48 6.38 -2.99 0.87
N ILE A 49 7.40 -2.31 0.36
CA ILE A 49 8.80 -2.69 0.50
C ILE A 49 9.58 -1.46 0.96
N TYR A 50 10.39 -1.59 2.01
CA TYR A 50 11.16 -0.49 2.62
C TYR A 50 10.29 0.74 2.84
N SER A 51 9.29 0.60 3.72
CA SER A 51 8.28 1.62 4.00
C SER A 51 8.03 1.74 5.49
N LYS A 52 7.81 2.95 5.99
CA LYS A 52 7.57 3.24 7.41
C LYS A 52 6.31 4.09 7.56
N ASN A 53 5.64 3.95 8.71
CA ASN A 53 4.46 4.71 9.09
C ASN A 53 3.36 4.59 8.03
N ILE A 54 2.82 3.38 7.89
CA ILE A 54 1.75 3.04 6.96
C ILE A 54 0.45 2.98 7.75
N SER A 55 -0.48 3.86 7.43
CA SER A 55 -1.81 3.91 8.05
C SER A 55 -2.87 3.55 7.02
N MET A 56 -3.70 2.58 7.34
CA MET A 56 -4.82 2.14 6.53
C MET A 56 -6.11 2.34 7.30
N LYS A 57 -7.14 2.89 6.65
CA LYS A 57 -8.47 3.05 7.21
C LYS A 57 -9.52 2.81 6.14
N ASN A 58 -10.40 1.85 6.38
CA ASN A 58 -11.43 1.46 5.40
C ASN A 58 -10.83 1.11 4.02
N VAL A 59 -9.82 0.23 4.02
CA VAL A 59 -9.13 -0.23 2.81
C VAL A 59 -9.59 -1.64 2.42
N ASN A 60 -10.36 -1.70 1.34
CA ASN A 60 -10.91 -2.92 0.77
C ASN A 60 -10.16 -3.29 -0.51
N ILE A 61 -9.41 -4.39 -0.45
CA ILE A 61 -8.70 -4.95 -1.60
C ILE A 61 -9.23 -6.37 -1.82
N ARG A 62 -9.73 -6.62 -3.03
CA ARG A 62 -10.22 -7.93 -3.48
C ARG A 62 -9.31 -8.42 -4.60
N ASN A 63 -8.25 -9.12 -4.22
CA ASN A 63 -7.29 -9.73 -5.14
C ASN A 63 -7.64 -11.20 -5.41
N THR A 64 -7.37 -11.69 -6.62
CA THR A 64 -7.65 -13.09 -7.01
C THR A 64 -6.48 -14.03 -6.72
N GLU A 65 -5.26 -13.50 -6.60
CA GLU A 65 -4.02 -14.27 -6.44
C GLU A 65 -3.14 -13.64 -5.35
N GLY A 66 -2.46 -14.50 -4.56
CA GLY A 66 -1.53 -14.07 -3.51
C GLY A 66 -2.21 -13.48 -2.27
N GLU A 67 -1.39 -12.94 -1.36
CA GLU A 67 -1.89 -12.29 -0.15
C GLU A 67 -2.45 -10.89 -0.44
N LYS A 68 -3.43 -10.46 0.37
CA LYS A 68 -4.08 -9.15 0.26
C LYS A 68 -3.08 -8.01 0.48
N ILE A 69 -2.22 -8.16 1.48
CA ILE A 69 -1.19 -7.19 1.85
C ILE A 69 0.10 -7.96 2.11
N VAL A 70 1.17 -7.56 1.41
CA VAL A 70 2.53 -8.09 1.60
C VAL A 70 3.40 -6.93 2.09
N THR A 71 4.04 -7.09 3.24
CA THR A 71 4.98 -6.11 3.78
C THR A 71 6.38 -6.71 3.87
N ARG A 72 7.39 -5.96 3.44
CA ARG A 72 8.80 -6.37 3.44
C ARG A 72 9.68 -5.24 3.92
N TYR A 73 10.38 -5.46 5.02
CA TYR A 73 11.20 -4.42 5.67
C TYR A 73 10.39 -3.16 5.99
N CYS A 74 9.18 -3.36 6.55
CA CYS A 74 8.28 -2.29 6.93
C CYS A 74 8.21 -2.12 8.45
N GLU A 75 8.01 -0.90 8.91
CA GLU A 75 7.87 -0.55 10.33
C GLU A 75 6.65 0.35 10.52
N GLY A 76 5.90 0.17 11.62
CA GLY A 76 4.74 1.00 11.94
C GLY A 76 3.60 0.85 10.93
N VAL A 77 3.10 -0.37 10.74
CA VAL A 77 1.95 -0.67 9.89
C VAL A 77 0.70 -0.78 10.76
N GLU A 78 -0.27 0.09 10.52
CA GLU A 78 -1.55 0.16 11.23
C GLU A 78 -2.71 -0.05 10.24
N GLU A 79 -3.64 -0.94 10.58
CA GLU A 79 -4.81 -1.35 9.77
C GLU A 79 -6.15 -0.94 10.38
#